data_AF-A0A0D2ZWK0-F1
#
_entry.id   AF-A0A0D2ZWK0-F1
#
_cell.length_a   1.000
_cell.length_b   1.000
_cell.length_c   1.000
_cell.angle_alpha   90.00
_cell.angle_beta   90.00
_cell.angle_gamma   90.00
#
_symmetry.space_group_name_H-M   'P 1'
#
loop_
_entity.id
_entity.type
_entity.pdbx_description
1 polymer ?
#
loop_
_entity_poly.entity_id
_entity_poly.type
_entity_poly.pdbx_seq_one_letter_code
_entity_poly.pdbx_strand_id
1 'polypeptide(L)'
;MGEYLTKRIREKMLKKILTFEVNWFDEEENSSGAICSRLAKEANLVRSLVGERVSLLVQTIAAVAVACTVGLVIAWRLAIVMIAAQPVVVVCFYTQRILLKTISKKAIKAQDESSKLAAEAVSNIRTITSFSSQERILKLLKRVQEGPRKESVRQSWLAGTVLATSRSLITCTSVLNFWYGGRLIDDGKMKAKAFFEIFSIFVSTGRVIADAGSMTTDLAKGSDAVGSVFAVLDRSTTIEPE
;
A
#
# COMPACT_ATOMS: atom_id res chain seq x y z
N MET A 1 -20.77 -12.45 -1.62
CA MET A 1 -21.10 -11.06 -2.05
C MET A 1 -20.15 -10.52 -3.12
N GLY A 2 -18.82 -10.56 -2.95
CA GLY A 2 -17.89 -9.96 -3.92
C GLY A 2 -18.00 -10.50 -5.35
N GLU A 3 -18.25 -11.80 -5.54
CA GLU A 3 -18.39 -12.41 -6.88
C GLU A 3 -19.64 -11.90 -7.61
N TYR A 4 -20.77 -11.83 -6.90
CA TYR A 4 -22.01 -11.28 -7.43
C TYR A 4 -21.86 -9.81 -7.82
N LEU A 5 -21.14 -9.00 -7.02
CA LEU A 5 -20.85 -7.61 -7.35
C LEU A 5 -19.96 -7.50 -8.60
N THR A 6 -18.92 -8.33 -8.68
CA THR A 6 -18.00 -8.36 -9.83
C THR A 6 -18.75 -8.74 -11.10
N LYS A 7 -19.59 -9.78 -11.03
CA LYS A 7 -20.44 -10.23 -12.16
C LYS A 7 -21.37 -9.11 -12.61
N ARG A 8 -22.09 -8.47 -11.69
CA ARG A 8 -23.05 -7.40 -12.00
C ARG A 8 -22.37 -6.17 -12.62
N ILE A 9 -21.18 -5.78 -12.13
CA ILE A 9 -20.41 -4.68 -12.71
C ILE A 9 -19.96 -5.03 -14.12
N ARG A 10 -19.41 -6.25 -14.33
CA ARG A 10 -18.97 -6.70 -15.66
C ARG A 10 -20.12 -6.75 -16.66
N GLU A 11 -21.26 -7.30 -16.28
CA GLU A 11 -22.45 -7.36 -17.14
C GLU A 11 -22.95 -5.98 -17.53
N LYS A 12 -23.07 -5.05 -16.56
CA LYS A 12 -23.50 -3.68 -16.83
C LYS A 12 -22.51 -2.92 -17.71
N MET A 13 -21.22 -3.03 -17.43
CA MET A 13 -20.18 -2.40 -18.24
C MET A 13 -20.18 -2.95 -19.66
N LEU A 14 -20.21 -4.27 -19.83
CA LEU A 14 -20.23 -4.89 -21.16
C LEU A 14 -21.48 -4.45 -21.94
N LYS A 15 -22.66 -4.49 -21.30
CA LYS A 15 -23.90 -4.03 -21.92
C LYS A 15 -23.81 -2.57 -22.37
N LYS A 16 -23.19 -1.70 -21.56
CA LYS A 16 -23.03 -0.28 -21.90
C LYS A 16 -22.00 -0.05 -23.00
N ILE A 17 -20.86 -0.75 -22.96
CA ILE A 17 -19.83 -0.64 -23.99
C ILE A 17 -20.37 -1.06 -25.37
N LEU A 18 -21.24 -2.07 -25.42
CA LEU A 18 -21.89 -2.50 -26.67
C LEU A 18 -22.85 -1.45 -27.27
N THR A 19 -23.25 -0.42 -26.51
CA THR A 19 -24.08 0.68 -27.04
C THR A 19 -23.26 1.82 -27.65
N PHE A 20 -21.92 1.79 -27.49
CA PHE A 20 -21.06 2.89 -27.92
C PHE A 20 -20.91 2.95 -29.44
N GLU A 21 -20.73 4.17 -29.95
CA GLU A 21 -20.51 4.45 -31.37
C GLU A 21 -19.16 3.88 -31.85
N VAL A 22 -19.07 3.55 -33.15
CA VAL A 22 -17.86 2.96 -33.74
C VAL A 22 -16.62 3.84 -33.54
N ASN A 23 -16.78 5.16 -33.61
CA ASN A 23 -15.71 6.14 -33.38
C ASN A 23 -15.06 5.99 -31.98
N TRP A 24 -15.80 5.51 -30.97
CA TRP A 24 -15.22 5.27 -29.65
C TRP A 24 -14.24 4.09 -29.64
N PHE A 25 -14.48 3.08 -30.49
CA PHE A 25 -13.60 1.92 -30.63
C PHE A 25 -12.38 2.19 -31.50
N ASP A 26 -12.38 3.28 -32.29
CA ASP A 26 -11.24 3.72 -33.11
C ASP A 26 -10.14 4.41 -32.27
N GLU A 27 -10.45 4.82 -31.04
CA GLU A 27 -9.48 5.38 -30.10
C GLU A 27 -8.52 4.31 -29.60
N GLU A 28 -7.20 4.57 -29.67
CA GLU A 28 -6.15 3.61 -29.28
C GLU A 28 -6.30 3.11 -27.83
N GLU A 29 -6.82 3.96 -26.94
CA GLU A 29 -7.10 3.64 -25.54
C GLU A 29 -8.23 2.60 -25.36
N ASN A 30 -9.12 2.47 -26.34
CA ASN A 30 -10.31 1.62 -26.31
C ASN A 30 -10.19 0.38 -27.22
N SER A 31 -8.96 -0.05 -27.52
CA SER A 31 -8.75 -1.32 -28.21
C SER A 31 -9.43 -2.50 -27.49
N SER A 32 -9.83 -3.53 -28.23
CA SER A 32 -10.51 -4.71 -27.68
C SER A 32 -9.74 -5.38 -26.53
N GLY A 33 -8.40 -5.40 -26.62
CA GLY A 33 -7.52 -5.89 -25.56
C GLY A 33 -7.50 -4.99 -24.32
N ALA A 34 -7.48 -3.66 -24.51
CA ALA A 34 -7.55 -2.69 -23.42
C ALA A 34 -8.89 -2.78 -22.68
N ILE A 35 -10.01 -2.90 -23.41
CA ILE A 35 -11.35 -3.07 -22.82
C ILE A 35 -11.45 -4.37 -22.02
N CYS A 36 -10.98 -5.48 -22.57
CA CYS A 36 -11.00 -6.78 -21.88
C CYS A 36 -10.14 -6.74 -20.60
N SER A 37 -8.95 -6.14 -20.69
CA SER A 37 -8.08 -5.90 -19.53
C SER A 37 -8.76 -5.00 -18.48
N ARG A 38 -9.43 -3.93 -18.92
CA ARG A 38 -10.17 -3.01 -18.05
C ARG A 38 -11.30 -3.72 -17.32
N LEU A 39 -12.13 -4.47 -18.05
CA LEU A 39 -13.25 -5.25 -17.51
C LEU A 39 -12.80 -6.34 -16.52
N ALA A 40 -11.64 -6.95 -16.75
CA ALA A 40 -11.06 -7.94 -15.85
C ALA A 40 -10.46 -7.28 -14.60
N LYS A 41 -9.58 -6.29 -14.78
CA LYS A 41 -8.75 -5.67 -13.73
C LYS A 41 -9.54 -4.69 -12.87
N GLU A 42 -10.28 -3.77 -13.46
CA GLU A 42 -11.02 -2.75 -12.70
C GLU A 42 -12.16 -3.36 -11.90
N ALA A 43 -12.91 -4.32 -12.47
CA ALA A 43 -13.97 -5.00 -11.72
C ALA A 43 -13.42 -5.76 -10.49
N ASN A 44 -12.23 -6.37 -10.61
CA ASN A 44 -11.56 -7.01 -9.48
C ASN A 44 -11.07 -5.99 -8.44
N LEU A 45 -10.56 -4.83 -8.88
CA LEU A 45 -10.14 -3.75 -7.97
C LEU A 45 -11.34 -3.16 -7.21
N VAL A 46 -12.46 -2.90 -7.87
CA VAL A 46 -13.70 -2.42 -7.23
C VAL A 46 -14.19 -3.44 -6.19
N ARG A 47 -14.16 -4.74 -6.52
CA ARG A 47 -14.52 -5.79 -5.58
C ARG A 47 -13.62 -5.79 -4.34
N SER A 48 -12.29 -5.75 -4.53
CA SER A 48 -11.34 -5.75 -3.42
C SER A 48 -11.53 -4.49 -2.55
N LEU A 49 -11.73 -3.33 -3.18
CA LEU A 49 -12.04 -2.07 -2.49
C LEU A 49 -13.29 -2.19 -1.60
N VAL A 50 -14.42 -2.57 -2.19
CA VAL A 50 -15.73 -2.60 -1.50
C VAL A 50 -15.80 -3.74 -0.48
N GLY A 51 -15.25 -4.91 -0.80
CA GLY A 51 -15.36 -6.10 0.05
C GLY A 51 -14.35 -6.15 1.19
N GLU A 52 -13.08 -5.84 0.92
CA GLU A 52 -12.01 -5.99 1.90
C GLU A 52 -11.61 -4.66 2.52
N ARG A 53 -11.39 -3.62 1.69
CA ARG A 53 -10.79 -2.37 2.16
C ARG A 53 -11.77 -1.53 2.98
N VAL A 54 -13.02 -1.39 2.52
CA VAL A 54 -14.07 -0.68 3.27
C VAL A 54 -14.40 -1.42 4.57
N SER A 55 -14.49 -2.75 4.53
CA SER A 55 -14.73 -3.57 5.73
C SER A 55 -13.64 -3.35 6.78
N LEU A 56 -12.37 -3.35 6.35
CA LEU A 56 -11.24 -3.09 7.23
C LEU A 56 -11.26 -1.65 7.78
N LEU A 57 -11.60 -0.64 6.98
CA LEU A 57 -11.77 0.74 7.48
C LEU A 57 -12.86 0.84 8.53
N VAL A 58 -14.03 0.25 8.29
CA VAL A 58 -15.13 0.24 9.28
C VAL A 58 -14.69 -0.49 10.55
N GLN A 59 -14.01 -1.62 10.43
CA GLN A 59 -13.44 -2.35 11.55
C GLN A 59 -12.45 -1.47 12.33
N THR A 60 -11.61 -0.69 11.64
CA THR A 60 -10.61 0.16 12.31
C THR A 60 -11.25 1.31 13.08
N ILE A 61 -12.27 1.96 12.50
CA ILE A 61 -13.00 3.04 13.16
C ILE A 61 -13.73 2.50 14.38
N ALA A 62 -14.40 1.35 14.25
CA ALA A 62 -15.07 0.68 15.35
C ALA A 62 -14.06 0.24 16.44
N ALA A 63 -12.93 -0.35 16.07
CA ALA A 63 -11.90 -0.77 17.02
C ALA A 63 -11.30 0.41 17.79
N VAL A 64 -11.01 1.53 17.11
CA VAL A 64 -10.52 2.75 17.74
C VAL A 64 -11.56 3.33 18.70
N ALA A 65 -12.82 3.40 18.29
CA ALA A 65 -13.90 3.88 19.15
C ALA A 65 -14.06 3.01 20.42
N VAL A 66 -14.03 1.69 20.27
CA VAL A 66 -14.11 0.75 21.40
C VAL A 66 -12.87 0.88 22.30
N ALA A 67 -11.67 0.96 21.73
CA ALA A 67 -10.44 1.10 22.52
C ALA A 67 -10.39 2.42 23.31
N CYS A 68 -10.81 3.52 22.70
CA CYS A 68 -10.88 4.82 23.36
C CYS A 68 -11.93 4.83 24.48
N THR A 69 -13.14 4.30 24.22
CA THR A 69 -14.22 4.27 25.22
C THR A 69 -13.88 3.35 26.39
N VAL A 70 -13.47 2.11 26.14
CA VAL A 70 -13.09 1.15 27.19
C VAL A 70 -11.87 1.63 27.97
N GLY A 71 -10.86 2.18 27.28
CA GLY A 71 -9.67 2.73 27.92
C GLY A 71 -9.99 3.89 28.87
N LEU A 72 -10.83 4.83 28.44
CA LEU A 72 -11.25 5.96 29.27
C LEU A 72 -12.09 5.52 30.48
N VAL A 73 -12.95 4.52 30.33
CA VAL A 73 -13.82 4.01 31.41
C VAL A 73 -13.01 3.26 32.48
N ILE A 74 -12.06 2.41 32.08
CA ILE A 74 -11.32 1.57 33.04
C ILE A 74 -10.18 2.36 33.71
N ALA A 75 -9.38 3.10 32.94
CA ALA A 75 -8.27 3.87 33.47
C ALA A 75 -7.96 5.12 32.63
N TRP A 76 -8.76 6.16 32.82
CA TRP A 76 -8.63 7.43 32.09
C TRP A 76 -7.22 8.04 32.13
N ARG A 77 -6.49 7.92 33.25
CA ARG A 77 -5.14 8.47 33.40
C ARG A 77 -4.11 7.83 32.47
N LEU A 78 -4.16 6.50 32.32
CA LEU A 78 -3.27 5.77 31.42
C LEU A 78 -3.72 5.93 29.97
N ALA A 79 -5.03 5.88 29.72
CA ALA A 79 -5.59 6.00 28.38
C ALA A 79 -5.22 7.34 27.70
N ILE A 80 -5.21 8.45 28.44
CA ILE A 80 -4.81 9.76 27.90
C ILE A 80 -3.33 9.75 27.46
N VAL A 81 -2.44 9.14 28.25
CA VAL A 81 -1.01 9.03 27.91
C VAL A 81 -0.83 8.19 26.64
N MET A 82 -1.56 7.06 26.53
CA MET A 82 -1.52 6.21 25.35
C MET A 82 -2.06 6.92 24.10
N ILE A 83 -3.15 7.68 24.23
CA ILE A 83 -3.72 8.48 23.13
C ILE A 83 -2.74 9.58 22.70
N ALA A 84 -2.09 10.27 23.66
CA ALA A 84 -1.11 11.31 23.37
C ALA A 84 0.17 10.76 22.70
N ALA A 85 0.53 9.51 22.98
CA ALA A 85 1.67 8.84 22.36
C ALA A 85 1.36 8.29 20.96
N GLN A 86 0.10 8.01 20.65
CA GLN A 86 -0.37 7.49 19.37
C GLN A 86 0.11 8.29 18.13
N PRO A 87 0.01 9.64 18.07
CA PRO A 87 0.47 10.41 16.91
C PRO A 87 1.97 10.25 16.64
N VAL A 88 2.80 10.14 17.70
CA VAL A 88 4.25 9.92 17.55
C VAL A 88 4.52 8.57 16.87
N VAL A 89 3.79 7.53 17.30
CA VAL A 89 3.88 6.18 16.71
C VAL A 89 3.43 6.19 15.25
N VAL A 90 2.33 6.87 14.92
CA VAL A 90 1.82 6.99 13.54
C VAL A 90 2.84 7.67 12.63
N VAL A 91 3.47 8.76 13.08
CA VAL A 91 4.51 9.46 12.30
C VAL A 91 5.72 8.56 12.04
N CYS A 92 6.16 7.78 13.04
CA CYS A 92 7.26 6.81 12.87
C CYS A 92 6.92 5.74 11.84
N PHE A 93 5.71 5.16 11.91
CA PHE A 93 5.25 4.17 10.94
C PHE A 93 5.15 4.74 9.53
N TYR A 94 4.64 5.96 9.39
CA TYR A 94 4.50 6.62 8.10
C TYR A 94 5.87 6.89 7.45
N THR A 95 6.84 7.37 8.25
CA THR A 95 8.22 7.60 7.81
C THR A 95 8.87 6.31 7.33
N GLN A 96 8.75 5.22 8.09
CA GLN A 96 9.23 3.89 7.70
C GLN A 96 8.61 3.43 6.37
N ARG A 97 7.31 3.62 6.19
CA ARG A 97 6.59 3.24 4.96
C ARG A 97 7.08 4.01 3.74
N ILE A 98 7.18 5.34 3.84
CA ILE A 98 7.65 6.20 2.73
C ILE A 98 9.08 5.83 2.33
N LEU A 99 9.94 5.65 3.32
CA LEU A 99 11.34 5.32 3.10
C LEU A 99 11.47 4.00 2.33
N LEU A 100 10.79 2.94 2.79
CA LEU A 100 10.79 1.63 2.13
C LEU A 100 10.24 1.71 0.71
N LYS A 101 9.14 2.45 0.50
CA LYS A 101 8.54 2.65 -0.83
C LYS A 101 9.51 3.37 -1.78
N THR A 102 10.23 4.37 -1.28
CA THR A 102 11.21 5.14 -2.06
C THR A 102 12.41 4.29 -2.46
N ILE A 103 12.97 3.53 -1.52
CA ILE A 103 14.08 2.61 -1.78
C ILE A 103 13.66 1.53 -2.78
N SER A 104 12.49 0.92 -2.59
CA SER A 104 11.94 -0.07 -3.50
C SER A 104 11.80 0.49 -4.92
N LYS A 105 11.23 1.70 -5.07
CA LYS A 105 11.09 2.33 -6.40
C LYS A 105 12.43 2.57 -7.08
N LYS A 106 13.45 3.03 -6.34
CA LYS A 106 14.80 3.23 -6.89
C LYS A 106 15.48 1.91 -7.25
N ALA A 107 15.34 0.88 -6.42
CA ALA A 107 15.86 -0.45 -6.69
C ALA A 107 15.22 -1.07 -7.93
N ILE A 108 13.90 -0.96 -8.08
CA ILE A 108 13.18 -1.42 -9.28
C ILE A 108 13.69 -0.69 -10.53
N LYS A 109 13.83 0.64 -10.48
CA LYS A 109 14.34 1.41 -11.62
C LYS A 109 15.75 0.98 -12.05
N ALA A 110 16.65 0.79 -11.10
CA ALA A 110 18.00 0.32 -11.38
C ALA A 110 18.03 -1.12 -11.93
N GLN A 111 17.14 -1.97 -11.43
CA GLN A 111 16.96 -3.33 -11.94
C GLN A 111 16.44 -3.31 -13.38
N ASP A 112 15.47 -2.45 -13.70
CA ASP A 112 14.91 -2.32 -15.05
C ASP A 112 15.98 -1.90 -16.07
N GLU A 113 16.86 -0.96 -15.73
CA GLU A 113 17.96 -0.52 -16.61
C GLU A 113 18.95 -1.67 -16.89
N SER A 114 19.30 -2.43 -15.85
CA SER A 114 20.20 -3.59 -15.98
C SER A 114 19.54 -4.72 -16.80
N SER A 115 18.26 -4.98 -16.54
CA SER A 115 17.48 -6.00 -17.24
C SER A 115 17.25 -5.65 -18.71
N LYS A 116 17.04 -4.37 -19.05
CA LYS A 116 16.96 -3.91 -20.45
C LYS A 116 18.24 -4.18 -21.23
N LEU A 117 19.39 -3.82 -20.66
CA LEU A 117 20.68 -4.07 -21.30
C LEU A 117 20.95 -5.58 -21.48
N ALA A 118 20.61 -6.39 -20.47
CA ALA A 118 20.73 -7.84 -20.56
C ALA A 118 19.80 -8.42 -21.64
N ALA A 119 18.55 -7.95 -21.72
CA ALA A 119 17.60 -8.39 -22.73
C ALA A 119 18.08 -8.04 -24.15
N GLU A 120 18.62 -6.84 -24.36
CA GLU A 120 19.18 -6.40 -25.64
C GLU A 120 20.39 -7.26 -26.05
N ALA A 121 21.26 -7.58 -25.08
CA ALA A 121 22.42 -8.44 -25.32
C ALA A 121 22.02 -9.88 -25.69
N VAL A 122 21.01 -10.45 -25.02
CA VAL A 122 20.51 -11.79 -25.32
C VAL A 122 19.81 -11.81 -26.69
N SER A 123 19.01 -10.79 -26.99
CA SER A 123 18.31 -10.70 -28.28
C SER A 123 19.29 -10.57 -29.47
N ASN A 124 20.45 -9.94 -29.27
CA ASN A 124 21.45 -9.70 -30.31
C ASN A 124 22.71 -10.56 -30.14
N ILE A 125 22.60 -11.73 -29.51
CA ILE A 125 23.76 -12.55 -29.17
C ILE A 125 24.60 -12.94 -30.39
N ARG A 126 23.95 -13.26 -31.52
CA ARG A 126 24.64 -13.61 -32.79
C ARG A 126 25.49 -12.45 -33.31
N THR A 127 24.97 -11.23 -33.23
CA THR A 127 25.69 -10.00 -33.60
C THR A 127 26.89 -9.80 -32.67
N ILE A 128 26.70 -9.91 -31.36
CA ILE A 128 27.78 -9.74 -30.37
C ILE A 128 28.89 -10.77 -30.57
N THR A 129 28.53 -12.03 -30.85
CA THR A 129 29.50 -13.09 -31.14
C THR A 129 30.23 -12.87 -32.45
N SER A 130 29.54 -12.37 -33.49
CA SER A 130 30.18 -12.06 -34.78
C SER A 130 31.23 -10.94 -34.70
N PHE A 131 31.00 -9.96 -33.81
CA PHE A 131 31.94 -8.88 -33.53
C PHE A 131 32.90 -9.19 -32.37
N SER A 132 32.91 -10.42 -31.83
CA SER A 132 33.71 -10.85 -30.67
C SER A 132 33.68 -9.86 -29.49
N SER A 133 32.54 -9.20 -29.28
CA SER A 133 32.41 -8.03 -28.39
C SER A 133 31.80 -8.38 -27.02
N GLN A 134 31.82 -9.65 -26.62
CA GLN A 134 31.21 -10.14 -25.38
C GLN A 134 31.77 -9.46 -24.13
N GLU A 135 33.09 -9.29 -24.05
CA GLU A 135 33.75 -8.60 -22.93
C GLU A 135 33.32 -7.13 -22.81
N ARG A 136 33.09 -6.46 -23.95
CA ARG A 136 32.65 -5.06 -23.97
C ARG A 136 31.26 -4.92 -23.36
N ILE A 137 30.34 -5.82 -23.71
CA ILE A 137 28.99 -5.85 -23.17
C ILE A 137 29.00 -6.18 -21.68
N LEU A 138 29.81 -7.16 -21.24
CA LEU A 138 29.98 -7.47 -19.81
C LEU A 138 30.54 -6.29 -19.01
N LYS A 139 31.51 -5.55 -19.54
CA LYS A 139 32.01 -4.32 -18.91
C LYS A 139 30.93 -3.24 -18.82
N LEU A 140 30.10 -3.11 -19.85
CA LEU A 140 29.00 -2.15 -19.88
C LEU A 140 27.93 -2.50 -18.83
N LEU A 141 27.58 -3.78 -18.69
CA LEU A 141 26.68 -4.27 -17.64
C LEU A 141 27.23 -4.00 -16.23
N LYS A 142 28.51 -4.31 -15.98
CA LYS A 142 29.16 -3.99 -14.70
C LYS A 142 29.11 -2.49 -14.40
N ARG A 143 29.39 -1.64 -15.39
CA ARG A 143 29.36 -0.18 -15.23
C ARG A 143 27.95 0.32 -14.89
N VAL A 144 26.92 -0.21 -15.55
CA VAL A 144 25.51 0.13 -15.26
C VAL A 144 25.12 -0.28 -13.84
N GLN A 145 25.67 -1.37 -13.30
CA GLN A 145 25.39 -1.84 -11.93
C GLN A 145 26.17 -1.11 -10.84
N GLU A 146 27.36 -0.56 -11.13
CA GLU A 146 28.20 0.12 -10.13
C GLU A 146 27.56 1.38 -9.53
N GLY A 147 26.90 2.18 -10.37
CA GLY A 147 26.18 3.38 -9.92
C GLY A 147 25.07 3.06 -8.91
N PRO A 148 24.08 2.22 -9.27
CA PRO A 148 23.06 1.73 -8.37
C PRO A 148 23.60 1.05 -7.13
N ARG A 149 24.70 0.30 -7.24
CA ARG A 149 25.32 -0.37 -6.08
C ARG A 149 25.83 0.64 -5.04
N LYS A 150 26.57 1.67 -5.47
CA LYS A 150 27.06 2.72 -4.56
C LYS A 150 25.93 3.51 -3.93
N GLU A 151 24.94 3.88 -4.74
CA GLU A 151 23.77 4.61 -4.25
C GLU A 151 22.92 3.75 -3.29
N SER A 152 22.77 2.46 -3.58
CA SER A 152 22.07 1.50 -2.71
C SER A 152 22.77 1.35 -1.37
N VAL A 153 24.10 1.31 -1.32
CA VAL A 153 24.85 1.27 -0.04
C VAL A 153 24.60 2.54 0.77
N ARG A 154 24.70 3.72 0.15
CA ARG A 154 24.44 5.00 0.83
C ARG A 154 23.00 5.09 1.34
N GLN A 155 22.03 4.69 0.52
CA GLN A 155 20.62 4.64 0.90
C GLN A 155 20.36 3.61 1.99
N SER A 156 21.04 2.47 1.97
CA SER A 156 20.87 1.42 2.98
C SER A 156 21.36 1.90 4.35
N TRP A 157 22.46 2.65 4.42
CA TRP A 157 22.91 3.27 5.66
C TRP A 157 21.93 4.32 6.18
N LEU A 158 21.47 5.23 5.32
CA LEU A 158 20.44 6.21 5.69
C LEU A 158 19.14 5.53 6.11
N ALA A 159 18.74 4.48 5.39
CA ALA A 159 17.54 3.73 5.71
C ALA A 159 17.67 2.98 7.03
N GLY A 160 18.80 2.33 7.28
CA GLY A 160 19.10 1.63 8.51
C GLY A 160 19.01 2.57 9.72
N THR A 161 19.61 3.75 9.64
CA THR A 161 19.54 4.75 10.72
C THR A 161 18.12 5.25 10.97
N VAL A 162 17.35 5.56 9.93
CA VAL A 162 15.94 6.00 10.06
C VAL A 162 15.03 4.90 10.58
N LEU A 163 15.21 3.65 10.12
CA LEU A 163 14.43 2.51 10.60
C LEU A 163 14.76 2.18 12.05
N ALA A 164 16.05 2.21 12.43
CA ALA A 164 16.49 1.96 13.79
C ALA A 164 15.96 3.04 14.75
N THR A 165 16.05 4.31 14.38
CA THR A 165 15.50 5.42 15.19
C THR A 165 13.99 5.34 15.32
N SER A 166 13.27 5.07 14.23
CA SER A 166 11.81 4.88 14.27
C SER A 166 11.41 3.70 15.16
N ARG A 167 12.11 2.56 15.06
CA ARG A 167 11.84 1.38 15.89
C ARG A 167 12.18 1.59 17.36
N SER A 168 13.25 2.34 17.62
CA SER A 168 13.65 2.75 18.97
C SER A 168 12.57 3.63 19.61
N LEU A 169 12.07 4.66 18.91
CA LEU A 169 11.01 5.53 19.41
C LEU A 169 9.72 4.78 19.78
N ILE A 170 9.31 3.82 18.95
CA ILE A 170 8.15 2.96 19.24
C ILE A 170 8.39 2.14 20.52
N THR A 171 9.59 1.57 20.67
CA THR A 171 9.95 0.79 21.85
C THR A 171 10.03 1.68 23.10
N CYS A 172 10.63 2.86 23.01
CA CYS A 172 10.70 3.84 24.10
C CYS A 172 9.29 4.26 24.55
N THR A 173 8.38 4.46 23.60
CA THR A 173 6.97 4.75 23.91
C THR A 173 6.33 3.61 24.70
N SER A 174 6.55 2.36 24.31
CA SER A 174 6.08 1.20 25.08
C SER A 174 6.70 1.16 26.48
N VAL A 175 8.00 1.41 26.63
CA VAL A 175 8.69 1.47 27.93
C VAL A 175 8.08 2.55 28.83
N LEU A 176 7.80 3.74 28.29
CA LEU A 176 7.14 4.82 29.03
C LEU A 176 5.74 4.42 29.50
N ASN A 177 4.97 3.72 28.67
CA ASN A 177 3.65 3.21 29.05
C ASN A 177 3.73 2.16 30.18
N PHE A 178 4.70 1.25 30.12
CA PHE A 178 4.94 0.28 31.20
C PHE A 178 5.42 0.95 32.49
N TRP A 179 6.33 1.91 32.41
CA TRP A 179 6.83 2.63 33.57
C TRP A 179 5.73 3.45 34.26
N TYR A 180 4.96 4.22 33.48
CA TYR A 180 3.84 4.99 34.02
C TYR A 180 2.69 4.10 34.51
N GLY A 181 2.38 3.02 33.79
CA GLY A 181 1.42 2.01 34.22
C GLY A 181 1.82 1.33 35.54
N GLY A 182 3.10 0.98 35.69
CA GLY A 182 3.67 0.43 36.91
C GLY A 182 3.55 1.39 38.09
N ARG A 183 3.89 2.67 37.89
CA ARG A 183 3.72 3.73 38.90
C ARG A 183 2.26 3.87 39.35
N LEU A 184 1.30 3.76 38.43
CA LEU A 184 -0.13 3.81 38.75
C LEU A 184 -0.63 2.62 39.56
N ILE A 185 -0.01 1.46 39.38
CA ILE A 185 -0.30 0.24 40.16
C ILE A 185 0.27 0.37 41.57
N ASP A 186 1.52 0.87 41.68
CA ASP A 186 2.18 1.11 42.97
C ASP A 186 1.42 2.13 43.83
N ASP A 187 0.93 3.20 43.21
CA ASP A 187 0.07 4.21 43.86
C ASP A 187 -1.33 3.68 44.27
N GLY A 188 -1.66 2.41 44.00
CA GLY A 188 -2.97 1.81 44.29
C GLY A 188 -4.14 2.35 43.45
N LYS A 189 -3.86 3.18 42.44
CA LYS A 189 -4.86 3.84 41.59
C LYS A 189 -5.42 2.91 40.50
N MET A 190 -4.76 1.79 40.24
CA MET A 190 -5.16 0.83 39.20
C MET A 190 -4.73 -0.60 39.57
N LYS A 191 -5.57 -1.59 39.25
CA LYS A 191 -5.24 -3.00 39.41
C LYS A 191 -4.38 -3.48 38.23
N ALA A 192 -3.45 -4.39 38.47
CA ALA A 192 -2.63 -4.99 37.42
C ALA A 192 -3.48 -5.64 36.29
N LYS A 193 -4.62 -6.26 36.63
CA LYS A 193 -5.56 -6.81 35.65
C LYS A 193 -6.06 -5.75 34.65
N ALA A 194 -6.48 -4.58 35.15
CA ALA A 194 -6.96 -3.48 34.32
C ALA A 194 -5.86 -2.93 33.38
N PHE A 195 -4.62 -2.88 33.87
CA PHE A 195 -3.47 -2.50 33.04
C PHE A 195 -3.28 -3.45 31.86
N PHE A 196 -3.25 -4.76 32.10
CA PHE A 196 -3.07 -5.76 31.05
C PHE A 196 -4.24 -5.80 30.05
N GLU A 197 -5.47 -5.61 30.53
CA GLU A 197 -6.66 -5.50 29.66
C GLU A 197 -6.55 -4.30 28.71
N ILE A 198 -6.29 -3.10 29.23
CA ILE A 198 -6.14 -1.89 28.42
C ILE A 198 -4.96 -2.02 27.46
N PHE A 199 -3.81 -2.52 27.94
CA PHE A 199 -2.62 -2.71 27.11
C PHE A 199 -2.91 -3.66 25.94
N SER A 200 -3.60 -4.78 26.17
CA SER A 200 -3.95 -5.75 25.13
C SER A 200 -4.92 -5.17 24.09
N ILE A 201 -5.91 -4.39 24.54
CA ILE A 201 -6.85 -3.69 23.66
C ILE A 201 -6.12 -2.65 22.80
N PHE A 202 -5.21 -1.87 23.39
CA PHE A 202 -4.45 -0.86 22.65
C PHE A 202 -3.47 -1.47 21.65
N VAL A 203 -2.77 -2.55 22.01
CA VAL A 203 -1.86 -3.26 21.10
C VAL A 203 -2.61 -3.87 19.91
N SER A 204 -3.75 -4.53 20.16
CA SER A 204 -4.58 -5.09 19.09
C SER A 204 -5.15 -4.00 18.18
N THR A 205 -5.62 -2.89 18.75
CA THR A 205 -6.11 -1.73 17.99
C THR A 205 -4.98 -1.08 17.16
N GLY A 206 -3.80 -0.92 17.74
CA GLY A 206 -2.62 -0.41 17.05
C GLY A 206 -2.24 -1.25 15.83
N ARG A 207 -2.36 -2.58 15.92
CA ARG A 207 -2.15 -3.49 14.78
C ARG A 207 -3.18 -3.26 13.68
N VAL A 208 -4.46 -3.17 14.03
CA VAL A 208 -5.56 -2.90 13.09
C VAL A 208 -5.37 -1.56 12.38
N ILE A 209 -4.95 -0.51 13.10
CA ILE A 209 -4.58 0.80 12.50
C ILE A 209 -3.41 0.66 11.53
N ALA A 210 -2.35 -0.08 11.90
CA ALA A 210 -1.18 -0.28 11.06
C ALA A 210 -1.52 -1.04 9.76
N ASP A 211 -2.40 -2.04 9.85
CA ASP A 211 -2.90 -2.79 8.70
C ASP A 211 -3.72 -1.87 7.79
N ALA A 212 -4.59 -1.03 8.34
CA ALA A 212 -5.34 -0.03 7.56
C ALA A 212 -4.45 1.01 6.88
N GLY A 213 -3.47 1.54 7.60
CA GLY A 213 -2.49 2.48 7.06
C GLY A 213 -1.63 1.87 5.94
N SER A 214 -1.47 0.55 5.92
CA SER A 214 -0.78 -0.14 4.82
C SER A 214 -1.61 -0.21 3.54
N MET A 215 -2.93 -0.17 3.67
CA MET A 215 -3.89 -0.34 2.58
C MET A 215 -4.21 0.97 1.85
N THR A 216 -3.73 2.12 2.34
CA THR A 216 -4.05 3.45 1.79
C THR A 216 -3.72 3.59 0.31
N THR A 217 -2.64 2.95 -0.16
CA THR A 217 -2.29 2.96 -1.60
C THR A 217 -3.27 2.12 -2.44
N ASP A 218 -3.80 1.03 -1.89
CA ASP A 218 -4.80 0.19 -2.56
C ASP A 218 -6.17 0.88 -2.59
N LEU A 219 -6.50 1.62 -1.53
CA LEU A 219 -7.69 2.48 -1.47
C LEU A 219 -7.67 3.53 -2.58
N ALA A 220 -6.53 4.22 -2.77
CA ALA A 220 -6.37 5.18 -3.86
C ALA A 220 -6.56 4.52 -5.24
N LYS A 221 -5.85 3.42 -5.51
CA LYS A 221 -5.98 2.68 -6.77
C LYS A 221 -7.40 2.15 -7.02
N GLY A 222 -8.07 1.68 -5.99
CA GLY A 222 -9.44 1.20 -6.10
C GLY A 222 -10.41 2.36 -6.35
N SER A 223 -10.19 3.52 -5.74
CA SER A 223 -10.97 4.73 -6.03
C SER A 223 -10.82 5.17 -7.49
N ASP A 224 -9.61 5.14 -8.02
CA ASP A 224 -9.36 5.44 -9.44
C ASP A 224 -10.07 4.44 -10.36
N ALA A 225 -10.04 3.14 -10.01
CA ALA A 225 -10.76 2.10 -10.76
C ALA A 225 -12.28 2.28 -10.71
N VAL A 226 -12.85 2.67 -9.56
CA VAL A 226 -14.27 3.02 -9.45
C VAL A 226 -14.59 4.20 -10.36
N GLY A 227 -13.76 5.25 -10.36
CA GLY A 227 -13.92 6.41 -11.24
C GLY A 227 -13.94 6.03 -12.73
N SER A 228 -13.01 5.16 -13.16
CA SER A 228 -12.98 4.64 -14.53
C SER A 228 -14.23 3.83 -14.88
N VAL A 229 -14.70 2.95 -13.99
CA VAL A 229 -15.94 2.18 -14.18
C VAL A 229 -17.15 3.10 -14.32
N PHE A 230 -17.26 4.13 -13.48
CA PHE A 230 -18.36 5.10 -13.56
C PHE A 230 -18.26 5.98 -14.80
N ALA A 231 -17.06 6.39 -15.23
CA ALA A 231 -16.88 7.13 -16.48
C ALA A 231 -17.44 6.39 -17.70
N VAL A 232 -17.43 5.05 -17.68
CA VAL A 232 -17.99 4.20 -18.74
C VAL A 232 -19.49 4.03 -18.59
N LEU A 233 -19.97 3.86 -17.36
CA LEU A 233 -21.40 3.66 -17.09
C LEU A 233 -22.21 4.94 -17.33
N ASP A 234 -21.66 6.10 -16.99
CA ASP A 234 -22.32 7.41 -17.08
C ASP A 234 -22.14 8.08 -18.44
N ARG A 235 -21.27 7.55 -19.32
CA ARG A 235 -21.12 8.05 -20.69
C ARG A 235 -22.43 7.89 -21.46
N SER A 236 -22.97 9.00 -21.94
CA SER A 236 -24.05 9.01 -22.94
C SER A 236 -23.47 8.77 -24.33
N THR A 237 -24.18 7.99 -25.13
CA THR A 237 -23.84 7.73 -26.53
C THR A 237 -24.34 8.88 -27.38
N THR A 238 -23.48 9.43 -28.24
CA THR A 238 -23.83 10.54 -29.13
C THR A 238 -24.83 10.12 -30.21
N ILE A 239 -24.81 8.84 -30.56
CA ILE A 239 -25.70 8.20 -31.52
C ILE A 239 -26.35 7.02 -30.80
N GLU A 240 -27.68 7.00 -30.73
CA GLU A 240 -28.42 5.85 -30.21
C GLU A 240 -28.46 4.75 -31.28
N PRO A 241 -28.00 3.52 -31.00
CA PRO A 241 -28.18 2.41 -31.91
C PRO A 241 -29.66 2.02 -31.94
N GLU A 242 -30.27 1.99 -33.13
CA GLU A 242 -31.63 1.47 -33.35
C GLU A 242 -31.75 -0.04 -33.04
#